data_AF-A0A0Q7ZY68-F1
#
_entry.id   AF-A0A0Q7ZY68-F1
#
_cell.length_a   1.000
_cell.length_b   1.000
_cell.length_c   1.000
_cell.angle_alpha   90.00
_cell.angle_beta   90.00
_cell.angle_gamma   90.00
#
_symmetry.space_group_name_H-M   'P 1'
#
loop_
_entity.id
_entity.type
_entity.pdbx_description
1 polymer ?
#
loop_
_entity_poly.entity_id
_entity_poly.type
_entity_poly.pdbx_seq_one_letter_code
_entity_poly.pdbx_strand_id
1 'polypeptide(L)'
;MNAFKDLLSPAQELKLRALDAWHRALENKRLRMDCPDAYHEELLRRSDEMDRLGIVNWAEWRDLRRKADQAYLRAVAGEDYH
;
A
#
# COMPACT_ATOMS: atom_id res chain seq x y z
N MET A 1 -10.01 24.65 -17.26
CA MET A 1 -9.18 23.93 -16.26
C MET A 1 -8.82 22.55 -16.83
N ASN A 2 -7.73 22.41 -17.57
CA ASN A 2 -7.22 21.12 -18.08
C ASN A 2 -5.68 21.08 -18.12
N ALA A 3 -5.00 21.86 -17.26
CA ALA A 3 -3.55 22.05 -17.33
C ALA A 3 -2.72 20.89 -16.75
N PHE A 4 -3.35 19.84 -16.21
CA PHE A 4 -2.65 18.77 -15.49
C PHE A 4 -2.75 17.39 -16.14
N LYS A 5 -3.48 17.25 -17.26
CA LYS A 5 -3.71 15.94 -17.88
C LYS A 5 -2.50 15.40 -18.66
N ASP A 6 -1.54 16.25 -19.00
CA ASP A 6 -0.36 15.90 -19.82
C ASP A 6 0.96 15.84 -19.03
N LEU A 7 0.94 16.00 -17.70
CA LEU A 7 2.17 16.11 -16.90
C LEU A 7 2.70 14.78 -16.37
N LEU A 8 1.89 13.72 -16.39
CA LEU A 8 2.30 12.41 -15.89
C LEU A 8 2.63 11.48 -17.06
N SER A 9 3.89 11.06 -17.09
CA SER A 9 4.31 9.96 -17.96
C SER A 9 3.49 8.71 -17.64
N PRO A 10 3.24 7.80 -18.61
CA PRO A 10 2.47 6.57 -18.37
C PRO A 10 3.02 5.75 -17.19
N ALA A 11 4.33 5.77 -16.97
CA ALA A 11 4.98 5.16 -15.81
C ALA A 11 4.58 5.81 -14.46
N GLN A 12 4.42 7.14 -14.43
CA GLN A 12 4.01 7.84 -13.22
C GLN A 12 2.53 7.62 -12.93
N GLU A 13 1.68 7.53 -13.96
CA GLU A 13 0.27 7.21 -13.77
C GLU A 13 0.09 5.75 -13.28
N LEU A 14 0.87 4.81 -13.83
CA LEU A 14 0.90 3.43 -13.33
C LEU A 14 1.32 3.38 -11.85
N LYS A 15 2.37 4.14 -11.49
CA LYS A 15 2.83 4.25 -10.10
C LYS A 15 1.75 4.82 -9.18
N LEU A 16 1.09 5.89 -9.60
CA LEU A 16 0.02 6.50 -8.80
C LEU A 16 -1.13 5.51 -8.57
N ARG A 17 -1.54 4.78 -9.61
CA ARG A 17 -2.60 3.77 -9.50
C ARG A 17 -2.21 2.59 -8.61
N ALA A 18 -0.96 2.13 -8.70
CA ALA A 18 -0.47 1.04 -7.86
C ALA A 18 -0.37 1.45 -6.39
N LEU A 19 0.13 2.65 -6.10
CA LEU A 19 0.17 3.22 -4.76
C LEU A 19 -1.24 3.48 -4.20
N ASP A 20 -2.17 3.99 -5.01
CA ASP A 20 -3.57 4.17 -4.62
C ASP A 20 -4.22 2.82 -4.25
N ALA A 21 -4.00 1.79 -5.08
CA ALA A 21 -4.48 0.44 -4.81
C ALA A 21 -3.89 -0.13 -3.51
N TRP A 22 -2.61 0.11 -3.24
CA TRP A 22 -1.97 -0.30 -1.98
C TRP A 22 -2.53 0.46 -0.78
N HIS A 23 -2.70 1.78 -0.89
CA HIS A 23 -3.28 2.62 0.16
C HIS A 23 -4.73 2.22 0.48
N ARG A 24 -5.55 1.92 -0.52
CA ARG A 24 -6.92 1.41 -0.30
C ARG A 24 -6.94 0.09 0.47
N ALA A 25 -5.97 -0.79 0.21
CA ALA A 25 -5.81 -2.01 0.97
C ALA A 25 -5.43 -1.69 2.42
N LEU A 26 -4.52 -0.72 2.65
CA LEU A 26 -4.11 -0.27 3.99
C LEU A 26 -5.29 0.31 4.78
N GLU A 27 -6.14 1.10 4.14
CA GLU A 27 -7.32 1.71 4.75
C GLU A 27 -8.47 0.74 5.00
N ASN A 28 -8.35 -0.52 4.56
CA ASN A 28 -9.38 -1.54 4.73
C ASN A 28 -9.45 -2.03 6.18
N LYS A 29 -10.04 -1.20 7.04
CA LYS A 29 -10.24 -1.48 8.48
C LYS A 29 -11.06 -2.73 8.74
N ARG A 30 -11.96 -3.12 7.81
CA ARG A 30 -12.77 -4.34 7.93
C ARG A 30 -11.88 -5.57 7.89
N LEU A 31 -11.02 -5.67 6.87
CA LEU A 31 -10.01 -6.75 6.78
C LEU A 31 -9.05 -6.73 7.97
N ARG A 32 -8.66 -5.54 8.45
CA ARG A 32 -7.79 -5.38 9.62
C ARG A 32 -8.37 -5.98 10.91
N MET A 33 -9.69 -5.90 11.11
CA MET A 33 -10.37 -6.48 12.29
C MET A 33 -10.75 -7.94 12.09
N ASP A 34 -11.07 -8.34 10.86
CA ASP A 34 -11.54 -9.68 10.54
C ASP A 34 -10.38 -10.69 10.51
N CYS A 35 -9.32 -10.38 9.75
CA CYS A 35 -8.16 -11.24 9.54
C CYS A 35 -6.88 -10.38 9.38
N PRO A 36 -6.18 -10.04 10.47
CA PRO A 36 -4.98 -9.20 10.41
C PRO A 36 -3.85 -9.83 9.57
N ASP A 37 -3.72 -11.15 9.58
CA ASP A 37 -2.71 -11.86 8.78
C ASP A 37 -2.98 -11.74 7.28
N ALA A 38 -4.21 -12.01 6.84
CA ALA A 38 -4.62 -11.88 5.44
C ALA A 38 -4.49 -10.42 4.94
N TYR A 39 -4.82 -9.46 5.81
CA TYR A 39 -4.61 -8.03 5.54
C TYR A 39 -3.13 -7.70 5.31
N HIS A 40 -2.24 -8.23 6.15
CA HIS A 40 -0.80 -7.99 6.04
C HIS A 40 -0.22 -8.66 4.77
N GLU A 41 -0.61 -9.89 4.48
CA GLU A 41 -0.19 -10.61 3.27
C GLU A 41 -0.59 -9.88 1.99
N GLU A 42 -1.81 -9.33 1.91
CA GLU A 42 -2.26 -8.55 0.76
C GLU A 42 -1.40 -7.28 0.54
N LEU A 43 -1.04 -6.58 1.62
CA LEU A 43 -0.16 -5.40 1.55
C LEU A 43 1.25 -5.76 1.08
N LEU A 44 1.80 -6.88 1.58
CA LEU A 44 3.09 -7.38 1.15
C LEU A 44 3.07 -7.79 -0.32
N ARG A 45 2.02 -8.49 -0.75
CA ARG A 45 1.84 -8.94 -2.13
C ARG A 45 1.81 -7.77 -3.11
N ARG A 46 1.05 -6.72 -2.80
CA ARG A 46 1.00 -5.51 -3.63
C ARG A 46 2.34 -4.78 -3.67
N SER A 47 3.07 -4.76 -2.55
CA SER A 47 4.42 -4.19 -2.49
C SER A 47 5.39 -4.96 -3.39
N ASP A 48 5.38 -6.29 -3.31
CA ASP A 48 6.22 -7.17 -4.13
C ASP A 48 5.89 -7.04 -5.62
N GLU A 49 4.61 -6.93 -5.96
CA GLU A 49 4.17 -6.70 -7.34
C GLU A 49 4.67 -5.37 -7.89
N MET A 50 4.63 -4.29 -7.08
CA MET A 50 5.17 -2.99 -7.49
C MET A 50 6.69 -3.02 -7.70
N ASP A 51 7.44 -3.76 -6.88
CA ASP A 51 8.89 -3.94 -7.05
C ASP A 51 9.20 -4.76 -8.30
N ARG A 52 8.50 -5.88 -8.52
CA ARG A 52 8.65 -6.74 -9.71
C ARG A 52 8.37 -5.99 -11.01
N LEU A 53 7.37 -5.12 -11.01
CA LEU A 53 7.00 -4.32 -12.18
C LEU A 53 7.93 -3.11 -12.36
N GLY A 54 8.89 -2.88 -11.45
CA GLY A 54 9.80 -1.73 -11.49
C GLY A 54 9.07 -0.39 -11.27
N ILE A 55 7.90 -0.42 -10.63
CA ILE A 55 7.06 0.76 -10.38
C ILE A 55 7.62 1.59 -9.24
N VAL A 56 8.17 0.92 -8.22
CA VAL A 56 8.79 1.53 -7.04
C VAL A 56 10.27 1.15 -6.99
N ASN A 57 11.08 2.02 -6.40
CA ASN A 57 12.47 1.67 -6.09
C ASN A 57 12.55 0.90 -4.77
N TRP A 58 13.71 0.31 -4.50
CA TRP A 58 13.96 -0.45 -3.27
C TRP A 58 13.66 0.33 -1.98
N ALA A 59 13.95 1.63 -1.94
CA ALA A 59 13.69 2.46 -0.76
C ALA A 59 12.18 2.69 -0.53
N GLU A 60 11.42 2.92 -1.60
CA GLU A 60 9.97 3.04 -1.55
C GLU A 60 9.29 1.72 -1.20
N TRP A 61 9.73 0.61 -1.79
CA TRP A 61 9.28 -0.72 -1.42
C TRP A 61 9.52 -1.01 0.07
N ARG A 62 10.70 -0.66 0.59
CA ARG A 62 11.03 -0.81 2.00
C ARG A 62 10.12 0.03 2.89
N ASP A 63 9.79 1.26 2.49
CA ASP A 63 8.87 2.12 3.23
C ASP A 63 7.43 1.57 3.23
N LEU A 64 6.96 1.06 2.09
CA LEU A 64 5.65 0.40 1.96
C LEU A 64 5.55 -0.81 2.89
N ARG A 65 6.55 -1.71 2.88
CA ARG A 65 6.60 -2.84 3.82
C ARG A 65 6.54 -2.36 5.26
N ARG A 66 7.37 -1.39 5.63
CA ARG A 66 7.44 -0.86 6.98
C ARG A 66 6.11 -0.26 7.47
N LYS A 67 5.35 0.38 6.57
CA LYS A 67 3.98 0.84 6.84
C LYS A 67 2.99 -0.33 7.00
N ALA A 68 3.09 -1.37 6.18
CA ALA A 68 2.27 -2.58 6.32
C ALA A 68 2.55 -3.30 7.65
N ASP A 69 3.82 -3.44 8.03
CA ASP A 69 4.24 -3.99 9.33
C ASP A 69 3.65 -3.17 10.48
N GLN A 70 3.75 -1.84 10.41
CA GLN A 70 3.21 -0.97 11.45
C GLN A 70 1.68 -1.06 11.54
N ALA A 71 0.98 -1.14 10.40
CA ALA A 71 -0.48 -1.29 10.39
C ALA A 71 -0.91 -2.66 10.95
N TYR A 72 -0.17 -3.73 10.64
CA TYR A 72 -0.38 -5.05 11.23
C TYR A 72 -0.13 -5.04 12.74
N LEU A 73 0.98 -4.45 13.20
CA LEU A 73 1.25 -4.29 14.63
C LEU A 73 0.12 -3.56 15.34
N ARG A 74 -0.43 -2.48 14.77
CA ARG A 74 -1.60 -1.79 15.35
C ARG A 74 -2.86 -2.65 15.37
N ALA A 75 -3.04 -3.51 14.36
CA ALA A 75 -4.16 -4.45 14.29
C ALA A 75 -4.06 -5.52 15.37
N VAL A 76 -2.87 -6.12 15.53
CA VAL A 76 -2.58 -7.21 16.46
C VAL A 76 -2.44 -6.72 17.90
N ALA A 77 -1.82 -5.57 18.12
CA ALA A 77 -1.64 -4.98 19.44
C ALA A 77 -2.96 -4.51 20.08
N GLY A 78 -4.06 -4.50 19.33
CA GLY A 78 -5.35 -4.04 19.84
C GLY A 78 -5.33 -2.56 20.21
N GLU A 79 -4.52 -1.70 19.56
CA GLU A 79 -4.55 -0.25 19.82
C GLU A 79 -5.90 0.39 19.44
N ASP A 80 -6.83 -0.36 18.83
CA ASP A 80 -8.24 0.02 18.63
C ASP A 80 -9.12 -0.24 19.88
N TYR A 81 -8.56 -0.83 20.94
CA TYR A 81 -9.25 -1.22 22.18
C TYR A 81 -9.12 -0.20 23.33
N HIS A 82 -8.66 1.03 23.06
CA HIS A 82 -8.41 2.05 24.08
C HIS A 82 -9.21 3.34 23.88
#